data_AF-A0A6J8CY11-F1
#
_entry.id   AF-A0A6J8CY11-F1
#
_cell.length_a   1.000
_cell.length_b   1.000
_cell.length_c   1.000
_cell.angle_alpha   90.00
_cell.angle_beta   90.00
_cell.angle_gamma   90.00
#
_symmetry.space_group_name_H-M   'P 1'
#
loop_
_entity.id
_entity.type
_entity.pdbx_description
1 polymer ?
#
loop_
_entity_poly.entity_id
_entity_poly.type
_entity_poly.pdbx_seq_one_letter_code
_entity_poly.pdbx_strand_id
1 'polypeptide(L)'
;MTKATGTLSLLGLQVNGSKAVLIPGVKQACVGLSNGDFITANNIKQFEKCTVITGNLKIVEASFNGDVQYNIPGITVADLQVFKNLMEVTGYVQIQSNDPQMTTVSFLSNLEVIHGMELDVTQSSLSIMFTHIRTLGLTSLRQIKNGHVTIAYNPHFCNVSNINFQSMLVQKSVQRVRIIRNERPELCNNETFLE
;
A
#
# COMPACT_ATOMS: atom_id res chain seq x y z
N MET A 1 38.48 -28.85 -15.97
CA MET A 1 37.04 -28.49 -16.02
C MET A 1 36.82 -27.26 -15.17
N THR A 2 36.84 -26.09 -15.79
CA THR A 2 36.65 -24.80 -15.13
C THR A 2 35.18 -24.65 -14.78
N LYS A 3 34.82 -24.63 -13.49
CA LYS A 3 33.45 -24.33 -13.06
C LYS A 3 33.17 -22.87 -13.41
N ALA A 4 32.24 -22.64 -14.34
CA ALA A 4 31.79 -21.31 -14.71
C ALA A 4 31.10 -20.66 -13.51
N THR A 5 31.74 -19.66 -12.92
CA THR A 5 31.09 -18.66 -12.05
C THR A 5 30.33 -17.69 -12.94
N GLY A 6 29.08 -18.02 -13.26
CA GLY A 6 28.17 -17.14 -13.97
C GLY A 6 27.31 -16.37 -12.98
N THR A 7 27.49 -15.05 -12.90
CA THR A 7 26.58 -14.14 -12.20
C THR A 7 25.36 -13.88 -13.07
N LEU A 8 24.20 -14.48 -12.73
CA LEU A 8 22.91 -14.04 -13.26
C LEU A 8 22.40 -12.87 -12.40
N SER A 9 22.79 -11.65 -12.77
CA SER A 9 22.50 -10.39 -12.09
C SER A 9 21.03 -9.92 -12.14
N LEU A 10 20.08 -10.75 -12.62
CA LEU A 10 18.66 -10.37 -12.76
C LEU A 10 17.70 -11.00 -11.73
N LEU A 11 18.14 -11.95 -10.90
CA LEU A 11 17.23 -12.74 -10.04
C LEU A 11 17.43 -12.52 -8.52
N GLY A 12 18.24 -11.54 -8.12
CA GLY A 12 18.46 -11.23 -6.70
C GLY A 12 19.10 -12.34 -5.85
N LEU A 13 19.63 -13.38 -6.51
CA LEU A 13 20.25 -14.53 -5.88
C LEU A 13 21.70 -14.67 -6.37
N GLN A 14 22.61 -14.86 -5.43
CA GLN A 14 23.96 -15.33 -5.67
C GLN A 14 24.04 -16.81 -5.32
N VAL A 15 24.53 -17.64 -6.24
CA VAL A 15 24.70 -19.08 -6.00
C VAL A 15 26.15 -19.34 -5.59
N ASN A 16 26.36 -19.76 -4.34
CA ASN A 16 27.65 -20.21 -3.82
C ASN A 16 27.60 -21.73 -3.63
N GLY A 17 28.03 -22.48 -4.64
CA GLY A 17 27.90 -23.95 -4.66
C GLY A 17 26.45 -24.38 -4.87
N SER A 18 25.89 -25.20 -3.96
CA SER A 18 24.48 -25.62 -4.00
C SER A 18 23.54 -24.71 -3.19
N LYS A 19 24.04 -23.60 -2.64
CA LYS A 19 23.26 -22.65 -1.83
C LYS A 19 23.01 -21.36 -2.61
N ALA A 20 21.74 -21.00 -2.75
CA ALA A 20 21.34 -19.67 -3.20
C ALA A 20 21.27 -18.74 -1.99
N VAL A 21 21.90 -17.57 -2.10
CA VAL A 21 21.96 -16.52 -1.08
C VAL A 21 21.38 -15.25 -1.66
N LEU A 22 20.53 -14.55 -0.90
CA LEU A 22 19.99 -13.25 -1.32
C LEU A 22 21.11 -12.21 -1.37
N ILE A 23 21.13 -11.40 -2.43
CA ILE A 23 22.11 -10.32 -2.55
C ILE A 23 21.67 -9.15 -1.65
N PRO A 24 22.48 -8.73 -0.66
CA PRO A 24 22.17 -7.55 0.15
C PRO A 24 21.98 -6.31 -0.73
N GLY A 25 20.85 -5.62 -0.58
CA GLY A 25 20.53 -4.40 -1.35
C GLY A 25 19.77 -4.61 -2.66
N VAL A 26 19.50 -5.86 -3.09
CA VAL A 26 18.59 -6.10 -4.21
C VAL A 26 17.15 -5.98 -3.73
N LYS A 27 16.40 -5.06 -4.36
CA LYS A 27 14.96 -4.93 -4.12
C LYS A 27 14.25 -6.21 -4.58
N GLN A 28 13.48 -6.82 -3.69
CA GLN A 28 12.67 -7.97 -4.03
C GLN A 28 11.36 -7.48 -4.66
N ALA A 29 11.25 -7.67 -5.97
CA ALA A 29 10.06 -7.31 -6.73
C ALA A 29 9.04 -8.47 -6.72
N CYS A 30 7.76 -8.12 -6.56
CA CYS A 30 6.65 -9.06 -6.67
C CYS A 30 5.63 -8.51 -7.66
N VAL A 31 4.98 -9.43 -8.37
CA VAL A 31 3.92 -9.06 -9.32
C VAL A 31 2.73 -8.51 -8.54
N GLY A 32 2.30 -7.30 -8.91
CA GLY A 32 1.13 -6.64 -8.33
C GLY A 32 -0.18 -7.15 -8.92
N LEU A 33 -1.27 -6.53 -8.48
CA LEU A 33 -2.61 -6.92 -8.86
C LEU A 33 -3.04 -6.27 -10.18
N SER A 34 -3.84 -7.00 -10.96
CA SER A 34 -4.53 -6.46 -12.13
C SER A 34 -5.70 -5.56 -11.69
N ASN A 35 -6.28 -4.80 -12.62
CA ASN A 35 -7.39 -3.88 -12.31
C ASN A 35 -8.65 -4.56 -11.74
N GLY A 36 -8.91 -5.82 -12.07
CA GLY A 36 -10.04 -6.60 -11.52
C GLY A 36 -9.76 -7.26 -10.16
N ASP A 37 -8.50 -7.35 -9.74
CA ASP A 37 -8.09 -8.13 -8.58
C ASP A 37 -7.98 -7.28 -7.30
N PHE A 38 -7.90 -7.95 -6.16
CA PHE A 38 -7.65 -7.35 -4.84
C PHE A 38 -6.94 -8.35 -3.93
N ILE A 39 -6.45 -7.89 -2.77
CA ILE A 39 -5.80 -8.76 -1.79
C ILE A 39 -6.81 -9.74 -1.18
N THR A 40 -6.46 -11.01 -1.14
CA THR A 40 -7.25 -12.10 -0.54
C THR A 40 -6.34 -13.00 0.29
N ALA A 41 -6.94 -13.87 1.12
CA ALA A 41 -6.18 -14.89 1.87
C ALA A 41 -5.33 -15.81 0.96
N ASN A 42 -5.72 -15.99 -0.31
CA ASN A 42 -4.99 -16.83 -1.25
C ASN A 42 -3.75 -16.16 -1.85
N ASN A 43 -3.76 -14.84 -2.03
CA ASN A 43 -2.67 -14.13 -2.70
C ASN A 43 -1.76 -13.33 -1.77
N ILE A 44 -2.21 -12.98 -0.55
CA ILE A 44 -1.48 -12.05 0.33
C ILE A 44 -0.06 -12.52 0.67
N LYS A 45 0.14 -13.84 0.82
CA LYS A 45 1.46 -14.43 1.14
C LYS A 45 2.51 -14.22 0.06
N GLN A 46 2.11 -13.98 -1.20
CA GLN A 46 3.08 -13.72 -2.28
C GLN A 46 3.87 -12.41 -2.08
N PHE A 47 3.35 -11.52 -1.23
CA PHE A 47 3.97 -10.23 -0.91
C PHE A 47 4.91 -10.32 0.30
N GLU A 48 5.10 -11.51 0.90
CA GLU A 48 6.06 -11.68 1.99
C GLU A 48 7.46 -11.27 1.52
N LYS A 49 8.10 -10.38 2.31
CA LYS A 49 9.45 -9.83 2.03
C LYS A 49 9.53 -8.99 0.75
N CYS A 50 8.39 -8.64 0.15
CA CYS A 50 8.37 -7.76 -1.00
C CYS A 50 8.82 -6.35 -0.62
N THR A 51 9.70 -5.76 -1.41
CA THR A 51 10.08 -4.34 -1.27
C THR A 51 9.60 -3.49 -2.43
N VAL A 52 9.26 -4.10 -3.58
CA VAL A 52 8.67 -3.43 -4.74
C VAL A 52 7.50 -4.24 -5.27
N ILE A 53 6.34 -3.62 -5.42
CA ILE A 53 5.22 -4.19 -6.18
C ILE A 53 5.24 -3.64 -7.60
N THR A 54 5.42 -4.53 -8.58
CA THR A 54 5.29 -4.22 -10.00
C THR A 54 3.84 -4.42 -10.42
N GLY A 55 3.04 -3.37 -10.31
CA GLY A 55 1.60 -3.37 -10.54
C GLY A 55 0.87 -2.59 -9.44
N ASN A 56 -0.37 -2.98 -9.16
CA ASN A 56 -1.23 -2.28 -8.21
C ASN A 56 -1.32 -2.99 -6.86
N LEU A 57 -1.60 -2.24 -5.80
CA LEU A 57 -1.97 -2.76 -4.48
C LEU A 57 -3.39 -2.31 -4.16
N LYS A 58 -4.31 -3.26 -3.99
CA LYS A 58 -5.74 -3.00 -3.78
C LYS A 58 -6.24 -3.81 -2.60
N ILE A 59 -6.58 -3.12 -1.52
CA ILE A 59 -7.21 -3.69 -0.32
C ILE A 59 -8.61 -3.09 -0.27
N VAL A 60 -9.64 -3.93 -0.42
CA VAL A 60 -11.04 -3.50 -0.51
C VAL A 60 -11.88 -4.20 0.56
N GLU A 61 -13.13 -3.82 0.75
CA GLU A 61 -14.03 -4.46 1.73
C GLU A 61 -14.12 -5.99 1.52
N ALA A 62 -14.16 -6.44 0.27
CA ALA A 62 -14.14 -7.87 -0.07
C ALA A 62 -12.87 -8.60 0.38
N SER A 63 -11.73 -7.91 0.59
CA SER A 63 -10.53 -8.50 1.19
C SER A 63 -10.81 -9.05 2.59
N PHE A 64 -11.64 -8.34 3.37
CA PHE A 64 -11.98 -8.67 4.76
C PHE A 64 -13.23 -9.54 4.87
N ASN A 65 -14.19 -9.41 3.96
CA ASN A 65 -15.38 -10.26 3.95
C ASN A 65 -15.05 -11.70 3.50
N GLY A 66 -14.01 -11.87 2.68
CA GLY A 66 -13.71 -13.13 2.02
C GLY A 66 -14.72 -13.47 0.94
N ASP A 67 -14.68 -14.72 0.48
CA ASP A 67 -15.59 -15.25 -0.54
C ASP A 67 -16.07 -16.64 -0.13
N VAL A 68 -17.32 -16.70 0.32
CA VAL A 68 -17.97 -17.95 0.76
C VAL A 68 -18.13 -18.93 -0.39
N GLN A 69 -18.38 -18.45 -1.61
CA GLN A 69 -18.60 -19.30 -2.78
C GLN A 69 -17.36 -20.14 -3.12
N TYR A 70 -16.17 -19.58 -2.91
CA TYR A 70 -14.89 -20.24 -3.15
C TYR A 70 -14.17 -20.67 -1.86
N ASN A 71 -14.85 -20.61 -0.71
CA ASN A 71 -14.29 -20.95 0.61
C ASN A 71 -12.98 -20.18 0.92
N ILE A 72 -12.93 -18.91 0.55
CA ILE A 72 -11.80 -18.03 0.82
C ILE A 72 -12.14 -17.22 2.08
N PRO A 73 -11.43 -17.40 3.20
CA PRO A 73 -11.68 -16.59 4.38
C PRO A 73 -11.28 -15.14 4.12
N GLY A 74 -11.91 -14.23 4.86
CA GLY A 74 -11.46 -12.85 4.96
C GLY A 74 -10.09 -12.74 5.61
N ILE A 75 -9.29 -11.76 5.18
CA ILE A 75 -8.06 -11.38 5.89
C ILE A 75 -8.39 -10.51 7.10
N THR A 76 -7.46 -10.46 8.04
CA THR A 76 -7.49 -9.53 9.17
C THR A 76 -6.54 -8.36 8.95
N VAL A 77 -6.68 -7.29 9.73
CA VAL A 77 -5.73 -6.16 9.73
C VAL A 77 -4.30 -6.62 10.07
N ALA A 78 -4.15 -7.68 10.88
CA ALA A 78 -2.84 -8.24 11.22
C ALA A 78 -2.13 -8.87 10.01
N ASP A 79 -2.87 -9.47 9.08
CA ASP A 79 -2.30 -10.09 7.87
C ASP A 79 -1.65 -9.03 6.94
N LEU A 80 -2.11 -7.78 7.00
CA LEU A 80 -1.54 -6.68 6.22
C LEU A 80 -0.10 -6.33 6.61
N GLN A 81 0.42 -6.82 7.75
CA GLN A 81 1.82 -6.64 8.14
C GLN A 81 2.81 -7.26 7.15
N VAL A 82 2.35 -8.11 6.23
CA VAL A 82 3.15 -8.59 5.11
C VAL A 82 3.77 -7.44 4.29
N PHE A 83 3.07 -6.29 4.20
CA PHE A 83 3.50 -5.13 3.45
C PHE A 83 4.47 -4.23 4.20
N LYS A 84 4.88 -4.59 5.43
CA LYS A 84 5.73 -3.74 6.28
C LYS A 84 7.04 -3.35 5.59
N ASN A 85 7.60 -4.21 4.74
CA ASN A 85 8.85 -3.96 4.02
C ASN A 85 8.66 -3.30 2.64
N LEU A 86 7.42 -3.05 2.22
CA LEU A 86 7.12 -2.48 0.93
C LEU A 86 7.59 -1.03 0.86
N MET A 87 8.43 -0.73 -0.12
CA MET A 87 9.02 0.60 -0.33
C MET A 87 8.48 1.28 -1.59
N GLU A 88 8.13 0.51 -2.61
CA GLU A 88 7.64 1.08 -3.88
C GLU A 88 6.47 0.31 -4.47
N VAL A 89 5.56 1.05 -5.09
CA VAL A 89 4.46 0.50 -5.91
C VAL A 89 4.49 1.18 -7.26
N THR A 90 4.60 0.41 -8.33
CA THR A 90 4.73 0.99 -9.67
C THR A 90 3.41 1.48 -10.27
N GLY A 91 2.29 0.84 -9.92
CA GLY A 91 0.94 1.25 -10.29
C GLY A 91 0.34 2.18 -9.24
N TYR A 92 -0.86 1.86 -8.78
CA TYR A 92 -1.56 2.59 -7.72
C TYR A 92 -1.75 1.78 -6.43
N VAL A 93 -2.00 2.51 -5.34
CA VAL A 93 -2.41 1.98 -4.04
C VAL A 93 -3.84 2.43 -3.77
N GLN A 94 -4.76 1.46 -3.62
CA GLN A 94 -6.16 1.69 -3.27
C GLN A 94 -6.50 0.96 -1.98
N ILE A 95 -7.07 1.69 -1.03
CA ILE A 95 -7.50 1.16 0.27
C ILE A 95 -8.95 1.59 0.50
N GLN A 96 -9.83 0.59 0.65
CA GLN A 96 -11.23 0.75 1.03
C GLN A 96 -11.60 -0.36 2.00
N SER A 97 -12.13 -0.03 3.18
CA SER A 97 -12.47 -1.06 4.16
C SER A 97 -13.36 -0.49 5.23
N ASN A 98 -14.53 -1.12 5.42
CA ASN A 98 -15.41 -0.80 6.54
C ASN A 98 -15.03 -1.57 7.83
N ASP A 99 -13.87 -2.23 7.87
CA ASP A 99 -13.38 -2.93 9.07
C ASP A 99 -13.03 -1.91 10.18
N PRO A 100 -13.69 -1.95 11.35
CA PRO A 100 -13.45 -0.99 12.44
C PRO A 100 -12.08 -1.15 13.09
N GLN A 101 -11.41 -2.29 12.92
CA GLN A 101 -10.05 -2.50 13.41
C GLN A 101 -9.00 -1.79 12.55
N MET A 102 -9.35 -1.42 11.30
CA MET A 102 -8.43 -0.73 10.39
C MET A 102 -8.37 0.77 10.70
N THR A 103 -7.74 1.11 11.83
CA THR A 103 -7.62 2.49 12.33
C THR A 103 -6.42 3.24 11.75
N THR A 104 -5.56 2.58 10.98
CA THR A 104 -4.37 3.19 10.35
C THR A 104 -3.91 2.39 9.12
N VAL A 105 -3.14 3.02 8.23
CA VAL A 105 -2.44 2.36 7.11
C VAL A 105 -0.93 2.22 7.36
N SER A 106 -0.53 2.18 8.64
CA SER A 106 0.88 2.06 9.07
C SER A 106 1.57 0.75 8.69
N PHE A 107 0.83 -0.25 8.19
CA PHE A 107 1.42 -1.42 7.52
C PHE A 107 2.18 -1.04 6.24
N LEU A 108 1.94 0.17 5.70
CA LEU A 108 2.71 0.80 4.61
C LEU A 108 3.68 1.88 5.10
N SER A 109 4.10 1.88 6.37
CA SER A 109 4.96 2.95 6.92
C SER A 109 6.27 3.14 6.16
N ASN A 110 6.79 2.09 5.53
CA ASN A 110 8.01 2.11 4.74
C ASN A 110 7.79 2.42 3.26
N LEU A 111 6.55 2.63 2.81
CA LEU A 111 6.25 3.01 1.43
C LEU A 111 6.82 4.40 1.14
N GLU A 112 7.66 4.49 0.13
CA GLU A 112 8.44 5.68 -0.19
C GLU A 112 7.97 6.36 -1.47
N VAL A 113 7.66 5.56 -2.48
CA VAL A 113 7.36 6.01 -3.84
C VAL A 113 6.16 5.27 -4.42
N ILE A 114 5.22 6.04 -4.95
CA ILE A 114 4.16 5.54 -5.83
C ILE A 114 4.40 6.10 -7.23
N HIS A 115 4.62 5.22 -8.21
CA HIS A 115 4.99 5.68 -9.55
C HIS A 115 3.76 6.07 -10.40
N GLY A 116 2.60 5.41 -10.21
CA GLY A 116 1.38 5.77 -10.92
C GLY A 116 1.43 5.49 -12.42
N MET A 117 2.06 4.38 -12.84
CA MET A 117 2.01 3.92 -14.24
C MET A 117 0.60 3.47 -14.66
N GLU A 118 -0.18 2.99 -13.68
CA GLU A 118 -1.62 2.77 -13.75
C GLU A 118 -2.30 3.62 -12.67
N LEU A 119 -3.57 3.97 -12.90
CA LEU A 119 -4.37 4.79 -12.00
C LEU A 119 -5.70 4.08 -11.72
N ASP A 120 -6.26 4.33 -10.53
CA ASP A 120 -7.58 3.82 -10.19
C ASP A 120 -8.71 4.54 -10.97
N VAL A 121 -9.94 4.11 -10.76
CA VAL A 121 -11.14 4.68 -11.41
C VAL A 121 -11.37 6.17 -11.13
N THR A 122 -10.70 6.73 -10.13
CA THR A 122 -10.75 8.16 -9.78
C THR A 122 -9.59 8.97 -10.38
N GLN A 123 -8.75 8.32 -11.21
CA GLN A 123 -7.49 8.83 -11.75
C GLN A 123 -6.44 9.10 -10.65
N SER A 124 -6.50 8.35 -9.55
CA SER A 124 -5.58 8.46 -8.42
C SER A 124 -4.53 7.36 -8.44
N SER A 125 -3.32 7.69 -8.01
CA SER A 125 -2.28 6.70 -7.72
C SER A 125 -2.24 6.34 -6.23
N LEU A 126 -2.84 7.17 -5.38
CA LEU A 126 -3.12 6.86 -3.98
C LEU A 126 -4.58 7.21 -3.67
N SER A 127 -5.38 6.21 -3.31
CA SER A 127 -6.74 6.41 -2.82
C SER A 127 -6.98 5.67 -1.51
N ILE A 128 -7.49 6.40 -0.51
CA ILE A 128 -7.89 5.85 0.78
C ILE A 128 -9.29 6.38 1.07
N MET A 129 -10.27 5.51 0.89
CA MET A 129 -11.68 5.89 0.90
C MET A 129 -12.56 4.93 1.69
N PHE A 130 -13.62 5.44 2.32
CA PHE A 130 -14.58 4.60 3.04
C PHE A 130 -13.89 3.72 4.09
N THR A 131 -13.06 4.33 4.95
CA THR A 131 -12.33 3.62 6.01
C THR A 131 -12.57 4.21 7.40
N HIS A 132 -12.30 3.42 8.43
CA HIS A 132 -12.31 3.84 9.84
C HIS A 132 -10.96 4.39 10.32
N ILE A 133 -10.06 4.77 9.41
CA ILE A 133 -8.75 5.26 9.82
C ILE A 133 -8.88 6.52 10.67
N ARG A 134 -8.11 6.58 11.75
CA ARG A 134 -7.89 7.78 12.56
C ARG A 134 -6.61 8.51 12.16
N THR A 135 -5.61 7.74 11.69
CA THR A 135 -4.31 8.26 11.23
C THR A 135 -3.88 7.57 9.95
N LEU A 136 -3.05 8.22 9.12
CA LEU A 136 -2.52 7.57 7.92
C LEU A 136 -1.36 6.63 8.25
N GLY A 137 -0.28 7.12 8.86
CA GLY A 137 0.90 6.28 9.15
C GLY A 137 1.81 6.01 7.95
N LEU A 138 1.66 6.75 6.85
CA LEU A 138 2.55 6.72 5.67
C LEU A 138 3.80 7.59 5.91
N THR A 139 4.64 7.19 6.86
CA THR A 139 5.74 8.02 7.38
C THR A 139 6.91 8.22 6.41
N SER A 140 7.20 7.24 5.56
CA SER A 140 8.33 7.30 4.61
C SER A 140 7.96 7.82 3.22
N LEU A 141 6.66 8.08 2.98
CA LEU A 141 6.17 8.48 1.67
C LEU A 141 6.71 9.86 1.31
N ARG A 142 7.40 9.95 0.18
CA ARG A 142 8.07 11.18 -0.25
C ARG A 142 7.82 11.55 -1.70
N GLN A 143 7.41 10.60 -2.54
CA GLN A 143 7.17 10.87 -3.97
C GLN A 143 5.94 10.14 -4.50
N ILE A 144 5.11 10.91 -5.20
CA ILE A 144 3.98 10.42 -5.98
C ILE A 144 4.16 10.96 -7.39
N LYS A 145 4.64 10.11 -8.30
CA LYS A 145 5.18 10.57 -9.60
C LYS A 145 4.09 10.94 -10.60
N ASN A 146 2.95 10.26 -10.55
CA ASN A 146 1.80 10.48 -11.40
C ASN A 146 0.51 10.16 -10.64
N GLY A 147 -0.65 10.59 -11.16
CA GLY A 147 -1.95 10.35 -10.55
C GLY A 147 -2.30 11.31 -9.42
N HIS A 148 -3.60 11.47 -9.16
CA HIS A 148 -4.09 12.23 -8.02
C HIS A 148 -3.88 11.49 -6.70
N VAL A 149 -4.01 12.23 -5.59
CA VAL A 149 -4.18 11.68 -4.25
C VAL A 149 -5.63 11.92 -3.84
N THR A 150 -6.35 10.86 -3.45
CA THR A 150 -7.74 10.97 -3.00
C THR A 150 -7.91 10.36 -1.61
N ILE A 151 -8.18 11.20 -0.61
CA ILE A 151 -8.51 10.78 0.75
C ILE A 151 -9.95 11.23 1.02
N ALA A 152 -10.89 10.30 1.03
CA ALA A 152 -12.29 10.70 1.11
C ALA A 152 -13.19 9.72 1.86
N TYR A 153 -14.25 10.23 2.49
CA TYR A 153 -15.22 9.39 3.20
C TYR A 153 -14.62 8.59 4.37
N ASN A 154 -13.66 9.16 5.09
CA ASN A 154 -13.09 8.56 6.30
C ASN A 154 -13.59 9.32 7.54
N PRO A 155 -14.71 8.91 8.15
CA PRO A 155 -15.44 9.71 9.13
C PRO A 155 -14.70 9.90 10.45
N HIS A 156 -13.65 9.14 10.74
CA HIS A 156 -12.85 9.27 11.97
C HIS A 156 -11.43 9.81 11.71
N PHE A 157 -11.14 10.23 10.48
CA PHE A 157 -9.78 10.57 10.08
C PHE A 157 -9.35 11.94 10.61
N CYS A 158 -8.60 11.91 11.71
CA CYS A 158 -8.45 13.07 12.58
C CYS A 158 -7.20 13.92 12.38
N ASN A 159 -6.45 13.68 11.29
CA ASN A 159 -5.18 14.37 11.11
C ASN A 159 -4.79 14.59 9.65
N VAL A 160 -5.77 14.91 8.82
CA VAL A 160 -5.54 15.23 7.41
C VAL A 160 -4.49 16.35 7.27
N SER A 161 -4.59 17.38 8.10
CA SER A 161 -3.84 18.64 7.99
C SER A 161 -2.31 18.48 8.17
N ASN A 162 -1.86 17.41 8.82
CA ASN A 162 -0.44 17.22 9.12
C ASN A 162 0.35 16.55 8.00
N ILE A 163 -0.32 16.01 6.97
CA ILE A 163 0.36 15.36 5.84
C ILE A 163 0.27 16.25 4.61
N ASN A 164 1.40 16.86 4.28
CA ASN A 164 1.53 17.71 3.10
C ASN A 164 1.73 16.86 1.83
N PHE A 165 0.68 16.18 1.37
CA PHE A 165 0.73 15.43 0.11
C PHE A 165 1.15 16.32 -1.08
N GLN A 166 0.84 17.61 -1.05
CA GLN A 166 1.20 18.56 -2.10
C GLN A 166 2.72 18.67 -2.29
N SER A 167 3.52 18.49 -1.23
CA SER A 167 4.99 18.51 -1.33
C SER A 167 5.54 17.25 -2.02
N MET A 168 4.81 16.13 -1.97
CA MET A 168 5.22 14.82 -2.51
C MET A 168 4.86 14.64 -3.99
N LEU A 169 3.99 15.49 -4.55
CA LEU A 169 3.62 15.45 -5.96
C LEU A 169 4.78 15.90 -6.85
N VAL A 170 5.11 15.10 -7.86
CA VAL A 170 6.17 15.42 -8.84
C VAL A 170 5.65 16.36 -9.93
N GLN A 171 4.46 16.10 -10.47
CA GLN A 171 3.83 16.87 -11.53
C GLN A 171 2.75 17.80 -10.97
N LYS A 172 3.16 18.79 -10.17
CA LYS A 172 2.27 19.70 -9.41
C LYS A 172 1.28 20.50 -10.28
N SER A 173 1.55 20.65 -11.58
CA SER A 173 0.66 21.34 -12.53
C SER A 173 -0.59 20.51 -12.90
N VAL A 174 -0.50 19.18 -12.86
CA VAL A 174 -1.57 18.26 -13.30
C VAL A 174 -2.12 17.40 -12.17
N GLN A 175 -1.26 17.01 -11.21
CA GLN A 175 -1.70 16.25 -10.05
C GLN A 175 -2.47 17.13 -9.08
N ARG A 176 -3.38 16.51 -8.33
CA ARG A 176 -4.28 17.18 -7.38
C ARG A 176 -4.38 16.33 -6.12
N VAL A 177 -4.46 16.99 -4.97
CA VAL A 177 -4.84 16.37 -3.71
C VAL A 177 -6.32 16.64 -3.47
N ARG A 178 -7.10 15.58 -3.33
CA ARG A 178 -8.55 15.62 -3.08
C ARG A 178 -8.80 15.05 -1.69
N ILE A 179 -9.05 15.95 -0.73
CA ILE A 179 -9.45 15.58 0.62
C ILE A 179 -10.91 16.01 0.77
N ILE A 180 -11.84 15.05 0.86
CA ILE A 180 -13.28 15.33 0.79
C ILE A 180 -14.03 14.44 1.79
N ARG A 181 -14.96 15.01 2.56
CA ARG A 181 -15.87 14.24 3.45
C ARG A 181 -15.11 13.32 4.43
N ASN A 182 -14.05 13.81 5.06
CA ASN A 182 -13.39 13.17 6.21
C ASN A 182 -13.84 13.88 7.51
N GLU A 183 -13.45 13.34 8.67
CA GLU A 183 -13.72 13.99 9.96
C GLU A 183 -13.24 15.45 9.99
N ARG A 184 -13.97 16.30 10.70
CA ARG A 184 -13.58 17.69 10.89
C ARG A 184 -12.42 17.77 11.89
N PRO A 185 -11.32 18.46 11.56
CA PRO A 185 -10.19 18.61 12.48
C PRO A 185 -10.57 19.17 13.85
N GLU A 186 -11.65 19.97 13.95
CA GLU A 186 -12.13 20.53 15.21
C GLU A 186 -12.68 19.48 16.19
N LEU A 187 -13.18 18.35 15.70
CA LEU A 187 -13.77 17.29 16.52
C LEU A 187 -12.73 16.30 17.07
N CYS A 188 -11.51 16.36 16.56
CA CYS A 188 -10.43 15.43 16.88
C CYS A 188 -9.79 15.64 18.26
N ASN A 189 -10.00 16.82 18.85
CA ASN A 189 -9.46 17.18 20.16
C ASN A 189 -10.51 17.08 21.28
N ASN A 190 -11.73 16.63 20.98
CA ASN A 190 -12.85 16.59 21.93
C ASN A 190 -13.23 15.16 22.38
N GLU A 191 -12.51 14.11 21.97
CA GLU A 191 -12.66 12.80 22.59
C GLU A 191 -11.90 12.76 23.93
N THR A 192 -12.43 13.48 24.92
CA THR A 192 -12.29 13.04 26.31
C THR A 192 -13.03 11.71 26.37
N PHE A 193 -12.29 10.61 26.46
CA PHE A 193 -12.84 9.28 26.69
C PHE A 193 -13.81 9.35 27.88
N LEU A 194 -15.11 9.23 27.60
CA LEU A 194 -16.07 8.85 28.64
C LEU A 194 -15.95 7.33 28.77
N GLU A 195 -15.07 6.90 29.68
CA GLU A 195 -15.22 5.63 30.39
C GLU A 195 -16.32 5.75 31.45
#